data_AF-A0A5C6ZI55-F1
#
_entry.id   AF-A0A5C6ZI55-F1
#
_cell.length_a   1.000
_cell.length_b   1.000
_cell.length_c   1.000
_cell.angle_alpha   90.00
_cell.angle_beta   90.00
_cell.angle_gamma   90.00
#
_symmetry.space_group_name_H-M   'P 1'
#
loop_
_entity.id
_entity.type
_entity.pdbx_description
1 polymer ?
#
loop_
_entity_poly.entity_id
_entity_poly.type
_entity_poly.pdbx_seq_one_letter_code
_entity_poly.pdbx_strand_id
1 'polypeptide(L)'
;MKSLRPFLSTLLLLICFSNFAQTPEQQEMMVKAERMRDSIMNTPEMKAMMKQANELEKKQKSNVKTSPIPKAIKTEDKYWKNTLVSIHNNKLTNWNLGAADLVFNYSYDSRNDKLNSVKVGTIKADGTIALNPTSKVPDLKPLSNFKNSNVFFDIHDPASYQFTNEATGFKLNSYVLVYQNNQKIGVLTIGNSEKVTLNLLTSGDLYYGDEGYMLSWAYVEKDCAIKANEHWKGDLSNTGTPLIVETNVVYDLSFKTGWNLVKTEVIGKYEFPNAPEEDRSRYKKHKHTVVPSIPVEATYYFRKSLQY
;
A
#
# COMPACT_ATOMS: atom_id res chain seq x y z
N MET A 1 4.72 8.67 63.36
CA MET A 1 4.49 7.89 62.12
C MET A 1 3.73 6.61 62.45
N LYS A 2 2.42 6.58 62.22
CA LYS A 2 1.61 5.34 62.19
C LYS A 2 0.23 5.65 61.56
N SER A 3 -0.22 4.70 60.74
CA SER A 3 -1.55 4.47 60.14
C SER A 3 -2.10 5.47 59.11
N LEU A 4 -1.55 5.43 57.89
CA LEU A 4 -2.24 5.87 56.67
C LEU A 4 -2.44 4.69 55.69
N ARG A 5 -2.86 3.53 56.23
CA ARG A 5 -3.03 2.28 55.46
C ARG A 5 -4.44 1.69 55.36
N PRO A 6 -5.49 2.07 56.15
CA PRO A 6 -6.78 1.41 55.96
C PRO A 6 -7.66 2.05 54.88
N PHE A 7 -7.39 3.29 54.45
CA PHE A 7 -8.23 4.00 53.47
C PHE A 7 -7.96 3.65 52.00
N LEU A 8 -6.79 3.09 51.67
CA LEU A 8 -6.44 2.75 50.28
C LEU A 8 -7.05 1.41 49.85
N SER A 9 -7.36 0.52 50.80
CA SER A 9 -7.93 -0.81 50.52
C SER A 9 -9.42 -0.78 50.24
N THR A 10 -10.16 0.22 50.75
CA THR A 10 -11.60 0.35 50.53
C THR A 10 -11.93 1.06 49.22
N LEU A 11 -11.04 1.93 48.72
CA LEU A 11 -11.22 2.61 47.43
C LEU A 11 -10.93 1.70 46.22
N LEU A 12 -10.06 0.69 46.37
CA LEU A 12 -9.77 -0.28 45.32
C LEU A 12 -10.86 -1.35 45.14
N LEU A 13 -11.74 -1.56 46.13
CA LEU A 13 -12.81 -2.55 46.07
C LEU A 13 -14.09 -2.04 45.39
N LEU A 14 -14.20 -0.74 45.14
CA LEU A 14 -15.33 -0.13 44.43
C LEU A 14 -15.14 -0.05 42.90
N ILE A 15 -13.95 -0.35 42.38
CA ILE A 15 -13.64 -0.28 40.93
C ILE A 15 -13.79 -1.66 40.25
N CYS A 16 -13.97 -2.75 41.01
CA CYS A 16 -14.03 -4.11 40.45
C CYS A 16 -15.45 -4.65 40.18
N PHE A 17 -16.51 -3.83 40.21
CA PHE A 17 -17.88 -4.28 39.88
C PHE A 17 -18.65 -3.38 38.90
N SER A 18 -17.96 -2.64 38.03
CA SER A 18 -18.60 -2.15 36.79
C SER A 18 -18.66 -3.28 35.78
N ASN A 19 -19.50 -4.28 36.04
CA ASN A 19 -20.10 -5.05 34.96
C ASN A 19 -20.77 -4.03 34.03
N PHE A 20 -20.43 -4.05 32.74
CA PHE A 20 -21.19 -3.38 31.70
C PHE A 20 -22.58 -4.03 31.64
N ALA A 21 -23.45 -3.69 32.58
CA ALA A 21 -24.87 -3.99 32.48
C ALA A 21 -25.42 -3.10 31.37
N GLN A 22 -25.90 -3.72 30.30
CA GLN A 22 -26.67 -3.03 29.28
C GLN A 22 -27.82 -2.28 29.97
N THR A 23 -28.03 -1.03 29.57
CA THR A 23 -29.17 -0.27 30.10
C THR A 23 -30.47 -1.01 29.76
N PRO A 24 -31.53 -0.90 30.58
CA PRO A 24 -32.81 -1.54 30.30
C PRO A 24 -33.35 -1.24 28.89
N GLU A 25 -33.10 -0.03 28.37
CA GLU A 25 -33.42 0.36 26.99
C GLU A 25 -32.61 -0.39 25.93
N GLN A 26 -31.32 -0.65 26.16
CA GLN A 26 -30.49 -1.47 25.26
C GLN A 26 -30.93 -2.93 25.26
N GLN A 27 -31.33 -3.47 26.41
CA GLN A 27 -31.88 -4.82 26.52
C GLN A 27 -33.20 -4.95 25.76
N GLU A 28 -34.07 -3.93 25.86
CA GLU A 28 -35.36 -3.89 25.15
C GLU A 28 -35.17 -3.75 23.63
N MET A 29 -34.20 -2.94 23.19
CA MET A 29 -33.84 -2.85 21.76
C MET A 29 -33.29 -4.16 21.21
N MET A 30 -32.50 -4.91 21.99
CA MET A 30 -32.02 -6.23 21.59
C MET A 30 -33.15 -7.25 21.48
N VAL A 31 -34.05 -7.31 22.47
CA VAL A 31 -35.22 -8.21 22.44
C VAL A 31 -36.13 -7.87 21.25
N LYS A 32 -36.28 -6.59 20.90
CA LYS A 32 -37.05 -6.15 19.73
C LYS A 32 -36.35 -6.54 18.42
N ALA A 33 -35.03 -6.41 18.34
CA ALA A 33 -34.24 -6.84 17.18
C ALA A 33 -34.26 -8.36 16.99
N GLU A 34 -34.20 -9.14 18.07
CA GLU A 34 -34.35 -10.60 18.03
C GLU A 34 -35.73 -11.02 17.54
N ARG A 35 -36.80 -10.40 18.05
CA ARG A 35 -38.17 -10.66 17.58
C ARG A 35 -38.37 -10.27 16.11
N MET A 36 -37.78 -9.16 15.67
CA MET A 36 -37.81 -8.77 14.25
C MET A 36 -37.05 -9.76 13.37
N ARG A 37 -35.87 -10.22 13.82
CA ARG A 37 -35.11 -11.27 13.13
C ARG A 37 -35.89 -12.57 13.04
N ASP A 38 -36.48 -13.02 14.14
CA ASP A 38 -37.24 -14.26 14.19
C ASP A 38 -38.54 -14.18 13.36
N SER A 39 -39.15 -12.99 13.27
CA SER A 39 -40.29 -12.73 12.38
C SER A 39 -39.89 -12.79 10.91
N ILE A 40 -38.74 -12.24 10.53
CA ILE A 40 -38.23 -12.26 9.15
C ILE A 40 -37.84 -13.69 8.74
N MET A 41 -37.15 -14.42 9.64
CA MET A 41 -36.72 -15.81 9.41
C MET A 41 -37.88 -16.80 9.30
N ASN A 42 -39.04 -16.47 9.89
CA ASN A 42 -40.22 -17.31 9.84
C ASN A 42 -41.18 -17.04 8.68
N THR A 43 -40.90 -16.05 7.83
CA THR A 43 -41.69 -15.77 6.63
C THR A 43 -41.61 -16.93 5.63
N PRO A 44 -42.69 -17.20 4.87
CA PRO A 44 -42.70 -18.22 3.82
C PRO A 44 -41.60 -18.00 2.76
N GLU A 45 -41.31 -16.74 2.45
CA GLU A 45 -40.31 -16.32 1.47
C GLU A 45 -38.88 -16.63 1.94
N MET A 46 -38.53 -16.30 3.19
CA MET A 46 -37.21 -16.61 3.75
C MET A 46 -37.00 -18.11 3.93
N LYS A 47 -38.06 -18.86 4.29
CA LYS A 47 -38.03 -20.33 4.35
C LYS A 47 -37.83 -20.96 2.97
N ALA A 48 -38.46 -20.42 1.93
CA ALA A 48 -38.25 -20.88 0.56
C ALA A 48 -36.82 -20.58 0.06
N MET A 49 -36.29 -19.40 0.40
CA MET A 49 -34.93 -18.99 0.06
C MET A 49 -33.87 -19.83 0.78
N MET A 50 -34.06 -20.15 2.06
CA MET A 50 -33.18 -21.07 2.80
C MET A 50 -33.25 -22.50 2.25
N LYS A 51 -34.42 -22.95 1.80
CA LYS A 51 -34.57 -24.27 1.19
C LYS A 51 -33.86 -24.34 -0.16
N GLN A 52 -33.95 -23.30 -0.99
CA GLN A 52 -33.17 -23.18 -2.23
C GLN A 52 -31.65 -23.13 -1.95
N ALA A 53 -31.21 -22.38 -0.96
CA ALA A 53 -29.79 -22.30 -0.57
C ALA A 53 -29.25 -23.66 -0.10
N ASN A 54 -30.01 -24.39 0.71
CA ASN A 54 -29.63 -25.73 1.18
C ASN A 54 -29.68 -26.78 0.06
N GLU A 55 -30.59 -26.65 -0.91
CA GLU A 55 -30.63 -27.53 -2.09
C GLU A 55 -29.46 -27.26 -3.06
N LEU A 56 -29.03 -25.99 -3.20
CA LEU A 56 -27.82 -25.60 -3.91
C LEU A 56 -26.55 -26.13 -3.22
N GLU A 57 -26.48 -26.03 -1.89
CA GLU A 57 -25.35 -26.53 -1.10
C GLU A 57 -25.26 -28.07 -1.14
N LYS A 58 -26.39 -28.78 -1.11
CA LYS A 58 -26.44 -30.25 -1.27
C LYS A 58 -26.04 -30.69 -2.68
N LYS A 59 -26.42 -29.94 -3.72
CA LYS A 59 -25.96 -30.18 -5.11
C LYS A 59 -24.47 -29.90 -5.30
N GLN A 60 -23.89 -28.97 -4.54
CA GLN A 60 -22.45 -28.71 -4.53
C GLN A 60 -21.66 -29.78 -3.76
N LYS A 61 -22.20 -30.31 -2.65
CA LYS A 61 -21.52 -31.34 -1.83
C LYS A 61 -21.56 -32.75 -2.43
N SER A 62 -22.50 -33.06 -3.32
CA SER A 62 -22.61 -34.41 -3.94
C SER A 62 -21.73 -34.62 -5.18
N ASN A 63 -20.94 -33.63 -5.62
CA ASN A 63 -20.13 -33.72 -6.84
C ASN A 63 -18.64 -33.39 -6.67
N VAL A 64 -18.12 -33.47 -5.44
CA VAL A 64 -16.68 -33.30 -5.20
C VAL A 64 -15.97 -34.65 -5.30
N LYS A 65 -15.68 -35.09 -6.53
CA LYS A 65 -14.36 -35.69 -6.76
C LYS A 65 -13.38 -34.54 -6.66
N THR A 66 -12.53 -34.54 -5.65
CA THR A 66 -11.38 -33.63 -5.56
C THR A 66 -10.43 -33.93 -6.72
N SER A 67 -10.73 -33.34 -7.87
CA SER A 67 -9.73 -33.13 -8.90
C SER A 67 -8.66 -32.21 -8.32
N PRO A 68 -7.36 -32.55 -8.40
CA PRO A 68 -6.33 -31.61 -8.03
C PRO A 68 -6.57 -30.32 -8.81
N ILE A 69 -6.52 -29.18 -8.10
CA ILE A 69 -6.53 -27.84 -8.70
C ILE A 69 -5.56 -27.92 -9.90
N PRO A 70 -6.01 -27.61 -11.14
CA PRO A 70 -5.12 -27.65 -12.28
C PRO A 70 -3.87 -26.85 -11.91
N LYS A 71 -2.70 -27.50 -11.93
CA LYS A 71 -1.44 -26.77 -11.77
C LYS A 71 -1.48 -25.69 -12.84
N ALA A 72 -1.58 -24.43 -12.40
CA ALA A 72 -1.40 -23.30 -13.28
C ALA A 72 -0.14 -23.61 -14.10
N ILE A 73 -0.29 -23.61 -15.42
CA ILE A 73 0.86 -23.62 -16.33
C ILE A 73 1.78 -22.53 -15.79
N LYS A 74 3.08 -22.81 -15.60
CA LYS A 74 4.06 -21.81 -15.17
C LYS A 74 4.09 -20.69 -16.23
N THR A 75 3.14 -19.77 -16.14
CA THR A 75 3.22 -18.46 -16.72
C THR A 75 4.44 -17.81 -16.10
N GLU A 76 5.19 -17.09 -16.92
CA GLU A 76 6.28 -16.22 -16.47
C GLU A 76 5.87 -15.51 -15.18
N ASP A 77 6.73 -15.57 -14.16
CA ASP A 77 6.47 -14.97 -12.86
C ASP A 77 5.99 -13.53 -13.07
N LYS A 78 4.77 -13.20 -12.58
CA LYS A 78 4.06 -11.97 -12.93
C LYS A 78 4.91 -10.73 -12.66
N TYR A 79 5.81 -10.83 -11.70
CA TYR A 79 6.67 -9.74 -11.30
C TYR A 79 7.85 -9.48 -12.28
N TRP A 80 8.30 -10.52 -12.99
CA TRP A 80 9.40 -10.46 -13.98
C TRP A 80 8.90 -10.12 -15.40
N LYS A 81 7.60 -10.26 -15.64
CA LYS A 81 6.99 -9.99 -16.94
C LYS A 81 7.31 -8.57 -17.41
N ASN A 82 7.95 -8.46 -18.58
CA ASN A 82 8.36 -7.18 -19.19
C ASN A 82 9.33 -6.34 -18.33
N THR A 83 10.08 -6.97 -17.42
CA THR A 83 11.00 -6.30 -16.50
C THR A 83 12.45 -6.51 -16.93
N LEU A 84 13.21 -5.40 -17.05
CA LEU A 84 14.67 -5.41 -17.14
C LEU A 84 15.27 -4.88 -15.85
N VAL A 85 16.43 -5.39 -15.46
CA VAL A 85 17.11 -5.02 -14.20
C VAL A 85 18.53 -4.61 -14.42
N SER A 86 19.05 -3.76 -13.54
CA SER A 86 20.47 -3.44 -13.50
C SER A 86 21.22 -4.42 -12.59
N ILE A 87 22.15 -5.19 -13.14
CA ILE A 87 22.96 -6.12 -12.34
C ILE A 87 24.20 -5.37 -11.81
N HIS A 88 24.25 -5.13 -10.51
CA HIS A 88 25.40 -4.58 -9.75
C HIS A 88 25.90 -3.18 -10.16
N ASN A 89 25.08 -2.38 -10.85
CA ASN A 89 25.37 -0.99 -11.19
C ASN A 89 24.09 -0.29 -11.70
N ASN A 90 24.25 0.86 -12.35
CA ASN A 90 23.20 1.64 -13.00
C ASN A 90 22.94 1.25 -14.46
N LYS A 91 23.33 0.06 -14.93
CA LYS A 91 23.17 -0.36 -16.33
C LYS A 91 22.18 -1.50 -16.47
N LEU A 92 21.09 -1.28 -17.19
CA LEU A 92 20.07 -2.28 -17.45
C LEU A 92 20.62 -3.42 -18.31
N THR A 93 20.38 -4.65 -17.88
CA THR A 93 20.72 -5.84 -18.65
C THR A 93 19.77 -6.02 -19.83
N ASN A 94 20.30 -6.47 -20.97
CA ASN A 94 19.55 -6.71 -22.21
C ASN A 94 18.78 -5.49 -22.74
N TRP A 95 19.21 -4.27 -22.39
CA TRP A 95 18.65 -3.05 -22.96
C TRP A 95 18.97 -2.94 -24.45
N ASN A 96 17.93 -2.92 -25.28
CA ASN A 96 18.04 -2.85 -26.74
C ASN A 96 17.09 -1.82 -27.36
N LEU A 97 16.58 -0.88 -26.55
CA LEU A 97 15.62 0.11 -26.99
C LEU A 97 16.29 1.42 -27.43
N GLY A 98 17.63 1.53 -27.46
CA GLY A 98 18.33 2.77 -27.80
C GLY A 98 18.26 3.81 -26.69
N ALA A 99 18.52 5.09 -26.99
CA ALA A 99 18.50 6.13 -25.96
C ALA A 99 17.05 6.47 -25.54
N ALA A 100 16.84 6.70 -24.25
CA ALA A 100 15.55 7.07 -23.68
C ALA A 100 15.70 8.17 -22.61
N ASP A 101 14.63 8.92 -22.42
CA ASP A 101 14.53 10.00 -21.45
C ASP A 101 13.81 9.52 -20.18
N LEU A 102 14.33 9.93 -19.02
CA LEU A 102 13.69 9.73 -17.73
C LEU A 102 12.94 11.00 -17.34
N VAL A 103 11.66 10.87 -17.05
CA VAL A 103 10.73 11.99 -16.92
C VAL A 103 9.97 11.90 -15.60
N PHE A 104 9.96 12.98 -14.84
CA PHE A 104 9.18 13.14 -13.61
C PHE A 104 7.96 14.01 -13.89
N ASN A 105 6.77 13.44 -13.74
CA ASN A 105 5.51 14.17 -13.92
C ASN A 105 5.09 14.86 -12.63
N TYR A 106 4.72 16.14 -12.72
CA TYR A 106 4.39 16.93 -11.52
C TYR A 106 2.95 17.43 -11.47
N SER A 107 2.30 17.61 -12.62
CA SER A 107 0.88 17.95 -12.68
C SER A 107 0.23 17.41 -13.94
N TYR A 108 -1.09 17.30 -13.93
CA TYR A 108 -1.90 16.97 -15.09
C TYR A 108 -2.87 18.12 -15.34
N ASP A 109 -2.83 18.68 -16.54
CA ASP A 109 -3.75 19.72 -16.98
C ASP A 109 -4.92 19.05 -17.71
N SER A 110 -6.01 18.83 -16.99
CA SER A 110 -7.21 18.18 -17.52
C SER A 110 -7.89 18.96 -18.65
N ARG A 111 -7.63 20.27 -18.78
CA ARG A 111 -8.23 21.10 -19.84
C ARG A 111 -7.59 20.85 -21.21
N ASN A 112 -6.31 20.49 -21.20
CA ASN A 112 -5.51 20.25 -22.41
C ASN A 112 -5.11 18.78 -22.54
N ASP A 113 -5.65 17.89 -21.69
CA ASP A 113 -5.27 16.50 -21.56
C ASP A 113 -3.74 16.29 -21.56
N LYS A 114 -3.04 17.15 -20.80
CA LYS A 114 -1.57 17.25 -20.86
C LYS A 114 -0.93 16.90 -19.54
N LEU A 115 -0.02 15.92 -19.58
CA LEU A 115 0.86 15.62 -18.46
C LEU A 115 2.06 16.58 -18.46
N ASN A 116 2.13 17.42 -17.43
CA ASN A 116 3.27 18.30 -17.24
C ASN A 116 4.38 17.55 -16.52
N SER A 117 5.60 17.68 -17.06
CA SER A 117 6.73 16.91 -16.60
C SER A 117 8.06 17.63 -16.80
N VAL A 118 9.08 17.17 -16.09
CA VAL A 118 10.47 17.61 -16.25
C VAL A 118 11.35 16.39 -16.52
N LYS A 119 12.37 16.56 -17.36
CA LYS A 119 13.39 15.54 -17.58
C LYS A 119 14.31 15.47 -16.37
N VAL A 120 14.51 14.28 -15.83
CA VAL A 120 15.33 14.03 -14.63
C VAL A 120 16.51 13.09 -14.88
N GLY A 121 16.67 12.62 -16.13
CA GLY A 121 17.78 11.75 -16.50
C GLY A 121 17.60 11.15 -17.88
N THR A 122 18.47 10.19 -18.18
CA THR A 122 18.45 9.41 -19.43
C THR A 122 18.86 7.97 -19.19
N ILE A 123 18.41 7.08 -20.08
CA ILE A 123 19.00 5.77 -20.31
C ILE A 123 19.78 5.88 -21.61
N LYS A 124 21.09 5.67 -21.57
CA LYS A 124 21.95 5.67 -22.76
C LYS A 124 21.61 4.48 -23.65
N ALA A 125 22.07 4.53 -24.90
CA ALA A 125 21.84 3.44 -25.87
C ALA A 125 22.36 2.08 -25.39
N ASP A 126 23.37 2.06 -24.52
CA ASP A 126 23.93 0.85 -23.92
C ASP A 126 23.20 0.39 -22.64
N GLY A 127 22.12 1.05 -22.23
CA GLY A 127 21.35 0.74 -21.02
C GLY A 127 21.84 1.43 -19.75
N THR A 128 22.93 2.22 -19.80
CA THR A 128 23.43 2.96 -18.64
C THR A 128 22.49 4.09 -18.26
N ILE A 129 22.04 4.11 -17.01
CA ILE A 129 21.16 5.12 -16.43
C ILE A 129 21.99 6.29 -15.89
N ALA A 130 21.66 7.50 -16.32
CA ALA A 130 22.26 8.73 -15.81
C ALA A 130 21.15 9.65 -15.27
N LEU A 131 21.15 9.86 -13.95
CA LEU A 131 20.19 10.73 -13.27
C LEU A 131 20.78 12.13 -13.16
N ASN A 132 20.06 13.12 -13.69
CA ASN A 132 20.44 14.54 -13.70
C ASN A 132 19.18 15.39 -13.46
N PRO A 133 18.64 15.38 -12.23
CA PRO A 133 17.41 16.09 -11.94
C PRO A 133 17.61 17.63 -12.05
N THR A 134 16.59 18.34 -12.55
CA THR A 134 16.63 19.80 -12.71
C THR A 134 16.69 20.52 -11.36
N SER A 135 17.11 21.79 -11.31
CA SER A 135 17.10 22.54 -10.05
C SER A 135 15.70 22.90 -9.54
N LYS A 136 14.70 22.93 -10.44
CA LYS A 136 13.33 23.33 -10.13
C LYS A 136 12.28 22.47 -10.82
N VAL A 137 11.14 22.30 -10.14
CA VAL A 137 9.88 21.78 -10.67
C VAL A 137 8.81 22.86 -10.49
N PRO A 138 8.16 23.34 -11.56
CA PRO A 138 7.18 24.43 -11.47
C PRO A 138 5.80 23.95 -11.00
N ASP A 139 4.98 24.91 -10.54
CA ASP A 139 3.53 24.77 -10.33
C ASP A 139 3.10 23.59 -9.44
N LEU A 140 3.83 23.39 -8.34
CA LEU A 140 3.54 22.32 -7.39
C LEU A 140 2.34 22.65 -6.50
N LYS A 141 1.62 21.60 -6.10
CA LYS A 141 0.56 21.72 -5.08
C LYS A 141 1.18 21.80 -3.69
N PRO A 142 0.50 22.44 -2.72
CA PRO A 142 0.94 22.48 -1.33
C PRO A 142 1.10 21.09 -0.73
N LEU A 143 2.05 20.92 0.18
CA LEU A 143 2.28 19.71 0.98
C LEU A 143 1.03 19.28 1.75
N SER A 144 0.19 20.20 2.20
CA SER A 144 -1.10 19.89 2.83
C SER A 144 -2.02 19.02 1.95
N ASN A 145 -1.79 19.01 0.63
CA ASN A 145 -2.49 18.16 -0.34
C ASN A 145 -1.88 16.74 -0.46
N PHE A 146 -0.90 16.39 0.38
CA PHE A 146 -0.22 15.09 0.36
C PHE A 146 -1.23 13.93 0.32
N LYS A 147 -2.26 13.99 1.14
CA LYS A 147 -3.34 12.98 1.24
C LYS A 147 -4.03 12.70 -0.09
N ASN A 148 -4.31 13.74 -0.87
CA ASN A 148 -4.97 13.62 -2.17
C ASN A 148 -3.99 13.37 -3.31
N SER A 149 -2.69 13.59 -3.07
CA SER A 149 -1.62 13.47 -4.07
C SER A 149 -0.87 12.14 -3.97
N ASN A 150 -0.97 11.48 -2.82
CA ASN A 150 -0.50 10.13 -2.60
C ASN A 150 -1.59 9.14 -3.01
N VAL A 151 -1.50 8.66 -4.25
CA VAL A 151 -2.40 7.63 -4.81
C VAL A 151 -2.19 6.24 -4.16
N PHE A 152 -1.16 6.11 -3.32
CA PHE A 152 -0.88 4.92 -2.53
C PHE A 152 -1.28 5.22 -1.08
N PHE A 153 -2.52 4.90 -0.74
CA PHE A 153 -3.07 5.10 0.61
C PHE A 153 -2.50 4.05 1.57
N ASP A 154 -1.28 4.24 2.06
CA ASP A 154 -0.73 3.39 3.13
C ASP A 154 -1.38 3.70 4.50
N ILE A 155 -1.93 4.91 4.67
CA ILE A 155 -2.65 5.32 5.89
C ILE A 155 -4.13 5.52 5.57
N HIS A 156 -4.98 4.95 6.40
CA HIS A 156 -6.44 4.97 6.28
C HIS A 156 -7.09 6.17 6.94
N ASP A 157 -6.53 6.68 8.03
CA ASP A 157 -6.94 7.89 8.71
C ASP A 157 -6.07 9.08 8.29
N PRO A 158 -6.54 9.93 7.37
CA PRO A 158 -5.76 11.08 6.96
C PRO A 158 -5.55 12.07 8.12
N ALA A 159 -6.39 12.08 9.16
CA ALA A 159 -6.20 13.00 10.29
C ALA A 159 -4.89 12.73 11.07
N SER A 160 -4.30 11.55 10.93
CA SER A 160 -3.03 11.16 11.57
C SER A 160 -1.79 11.93 11.05
N TYR A 161 -1.88 12.54 9.86
CA TYR A 161 -0.76 13.27 9.27
C TYR A 161 -0.50 14.62 9.93
N GLN A 162 0.74 14.80 10.36
CA GLN A 162 1.29 16.06 10.88
C GLN A 162 2.27 16.63 9.88
N PHE A 163 2.16 17.93 9.61
CA PHE A 163 2.98 18.64 8.63
C PHE A 163 3.80 19.75 9.27
N THR A 164 4.96 20.03 8.70
CA THR A 164 5.64 21.33 8.87
C THR A 164 5.71 22.02 7.51
N ASN A 165 5.61 23.35 7.49
CA ASN A 165 5.60 24.14 6.25
C ASN A 165 4.60 23.63 5.20
N GLU A 166 3.38 23.33 5.62
CA GLU A 166 2.34 22.66 4.81
C GLU A 166 1.96 23.39 3.50
N ALA A 167 2.24 24.69 3.41
CA ALA A 167 2.01 25.49 2.21
C ALA A 167 3.11 25.32 1.14
N THR A 168 4.22 24.64 1.43
CA THR A 168 5.32 24.46 0.47
C THR A 168 4.89 23.63 -0.73
N GLY A 169 5.35 23.97 -1.93
CA GLY A 169 5.18 23.10 -3.10
C GLY A 169 5.84 21.75 -2.88
N PHE A 170 5.09 20.68 -3.16
CA PHE A 170 5.49 19.30 -2.96
C PHE A 170 5.03 18.41 -4.12
N LYS A 171 5.88 17.47 -4.51
CA LYS A 171 5.49 16.34 -5.36
C LYS A 171 6.31 15.10 -5.03
N LEU A 172 5.63 13.96 -4.93
CA LEU A 172 6.25 12.64 -4.82
C LEU A 172 5.75 11.74 -5.95
N ASN A 173 6.66 10.96 -6.53
CA ASN A 173 6.35 9.87 -7.44
C ASN A 173 7.14 8.62 -7.05
N SER A 174 6.45 7.48 -6.99
CA SER A 174 7.06 6.16 -6.75
C SER A 174 7.95 5.65 -7.90
N TYR A 175 7.88 6.30 -9.05
CA TYR A 175 8.59 5.93 -10.27
C TYR A 175 8.91 7.18 -11.11
N VAL A 176 9.82 7.00 -12.06
CA VAL A 176 9.99 7.94 -13.18
C VAL A 176 9.51 7.28 -14.47
N LEU A 177 8.93 8.08 -15.37
CA LEU A 177 8.47 7.62 -16.67
C LEU A 177 9.66 7.49 -17.62
N VAL A 178 9.63 6.49 -18.50
CA VAL A 178 10.64 6.30 -19.54
C VAL A 178 10.03 6.61 -20.89
N TYR A 179 10.60 7.58 -21.59
CA TYR A 179 10.16 8.05 -22.90
C TYR A 179 11.21 7.79 -23.96
N GLN A 180 10.75 7.37 -25.14
CA GLN A 180 11.55 7.32 -26.35
C GLN A 180 10.78 8.01 -27.46
N ASN A 181 11.42 8.94 -28.18
CA ASN A 181 10.79 9.67 -29.29
C ASN A 181 9.42 10.26 -28.91
N ASN A 182 9.33 10.86 -27.71
CA ASN A 182 8.10 11.41 -27.12
C ASN A 182 6.98 10.40 -26.84
N GLN A 183 7.22 9.09 -26.97
CA GLN A 183 6.30 8.03 -26.58
C GLN A 183 6.73 7.41 -25.25
N LYS A 184 5.79 7.23 -24.32
CA LYS A 184 6.04 6.48 -23.08
C LYS A 184 6.25 5.01 -23.43
N ILE A 185 7.40 4.46 -23.05
CA ILE A 185 7.75 3.05 -23.28
C ILE A 185 7.76 2.23 -21.99
N GLY A 186 7.73 2.86 -20.82
CA GLY A 186 7.81 2.15 -19.54
C GLY A 186 7.88 3.07 -18.33
N VAL A 187 8.16 2.45 -17.19
CA VAL A 187 8.47 3.11 -15.93
C VAL A 187 9.76 2.54 -15.36
N LEU A 188 10.49 3.36 -14.61
CA LEU A 188 11.70 2.96 -13.90
C LEU A 188 11.47 3.15 -12.39
N THR A 189 11.69 2.08 -11.62
CA THR A 189 11.73 2.12 -10.15
C THR A 189 13.08 1.70 -9.63
N ILE A 190 13.32 2.01 -8.36
CA ILE A 190 14.57 1.70 -7.67
C ILE A 190 14.19 1.01 -6.35
N GLY A 191 14.87 -0.08 -6.01
CA GLY A 191 14.62 -0.82 -4.77
C GLY A 191 15.57 -2.01 -4.65
N ASN A 192 15.31 -2.95 -3.75
CA ASN A 192 16.13 -4.16 -3.62
C ASN A 192 15.36 -5.46 -3.90
N SER A 193 14.07 -5.35 -4.24
CA SER A 193 13.20 -6.48 -4.51
C SER A 193 12.24 -6.12 -5.64
N GLU A 194 12.22 -6.97 -6.66
CA GLU A 194 11.35 -6.80 -7.81
C GLU A 194 9.86 -6.89 -7.40
N LYS A 195 9.55 -7.82 -6.47
CA LYS A 195 8.20 -8.08 -5.98
C LYS A 195 7.71 -6.91 -5.14
N VAL A 196 8.54 -6.44 -4.20
CA VAL A 196 8.22 -5.29 -3.35
C VAL A 196 8.05 -4.03 -4.18
N THR A 197 8.95 -3.79 -5.14
CA THR A 197 8.84 -2.60 -6.00
C THR A 197 7.63 -2.67 -6.93
N LEU A 198 7.16 -3.84 -7.38
CA LEU A 198 5.92 -3.94 -8.15
C LEU A 198 4.66 -3.80 -7.27
N ASN A 199 4.65 -4.41 -6.09
CA ASN A 199 3.54 -4.31 -5.13
C ASN A 199 3.31 -2.87 -4.70
N LEU A 200 4.38 -2.15 -4.35
CA LEU A 200 4.30 -0.74 -3.94
C LEU A 200 3.96 0.22 -5.08
N LEU A 201 3.95 -0.24 -6.33
CA LEU A 201 3.45 0.52 -7.49
C LEU A 201 1.98 0.24 -7.81
N THR A 202 1.38 -0.78 -7.21
CA THR A 202 0.07 -1.31 -7.60
C THR A 202 -0.88 -1.14 -6.43
N SER A 203 -1.86 -0.25 -6.54
CA SER A 203 -2.75 0.12 -5.42
C SER A 203 -3.48 -1.08 -4.79
N GLY A 204 -3.78 -2.13 -5.56
CA GLY A 204 -4.40 -3.35 -5.04
C GLY A 204 -3.45 -4.27 -4.26
N ASP A 205 -2.14 -4.04 -4.38
CA ASP A 205 -1.09 -4.94 -3.92
C ASP A 205 -0.32 -4.38 -2.72
N LEU A 206 -0.71 -3.19 -2.22
CA LEU A 206 -0.04 -2.51 -1.12
C LEU A 206 0.01 -3.32 0.18
N TYR A 207 -0.91 -4.28 0.37
CA TYR A 207 -0.98 -5.11 1.57
C TYR A 207 -0.06 -6.33 1.55
N TYR A 208 0.57 -6.66 0.43
CA TYR A 208 1.45 -7.82 0.33
C TYR A 208 2.79 -7.60 1.02
N GLY A 209 3.36 -8.67 1.57
CA GLY A 209 4.32 -8.58 2.67
C GLY A 209 5.70 -9.11 2.41
N ASP A 210 6.26 -9.05 1.21
CA ASP A 210 7.66 -9.43 1.06
C ASP A 210 8.57 -8.34 1.60
N GLU A 211 9.63 -8.74 2.28
CA GLU A 211 10.58 -7.79 2.83
C GLU A 211 11.44 -7.18 1.73
N GLY A 212 11.74 -5.89 1.89
CA GLY A 212 12.48 -5.11 0.91
C GLY A 212 12.06 -3.66 0.94
N TYR A 213 12.48 -2.90 -0.06
CA TYR A 213 12.14 -1.50 -0.17
C TYR A 213 12.02 -1.02 -1.61
N MET A 214 11.33 0.11 -1.75
CA MET A 214 11.31 0.93 -2.95
C MET A 214 11.73 2.36 -2.60
N LEU A 215 12.45 3.02 -3.51
CA LEU A 215 12.73 4.44 -3.44
C LEU A 215 11.76 5.22 -4.33
N SER A 216 11.16 6.26 -3.76
CA SER A 216 10.33 7.24 -4.44
C SER A 216 11.07 8.56 -4.55
N TRP A 217 10.80 9.31 -5.61
CA TRP A 217 11.37 10.63 -5.85
C TRP A 217 10.45 11.69 -5.28
N ALA A 218 11.00 12.61 -4.48
CA ALA A 218 10.27 13.76 -3.97
C ALA A 218 10.99 15.06 -4.29
N TYR A 219 10.26 16.08 -4.72
CA TYR A 219 10.75 17.45 -4.81
C TYR A 219 9.96 18.34 -3.86
N VAL A 220 10.67 19.17 -3.10
CA VAL A 220 10.07 20.17 -2.19
C VAL A 220 10.68 21.54 -2.38
N GLU A 221 9.87 22.59 -2.35
CA GLU A 221 10.34 23.98 -2.54
C GLU A 221 11.03 24.57 -1.30
N LYS A 222 10.75 24.04 -0.12
CA LYS A 222 11.33 24.44 1.16
C LYS A 222 11.48 23.21 2.05
N ASP A 223 12.42 23.29 3.01
CA ASP A 223 12.54 22.29 4.08
C ASP A 223 11.19 22.08 4.76
N CYS A 224 10.75 20.84 4.88
CA CYS A 224 9.44 20.49 5.42
C CYS A 224 9.44 19.05 5.95
N ALA A 225 8.34 18.63 6.58
CA ALA A 225 8.25 17.31 7.15
C ALA A 225 6.82 16.77 7.12
N ILE A 226 6.72 15.46 7.01
CA ILE A 226 5.50 14.69 7.21
C ILE A 226 5.79 13.67 8.30
N LYS A 227 4.98 13.69 9.36
CA LYS A 227 4.98 12.65 10.40
C LYS A 227 3.61 12.03 10.51
N ALA A 228 3.55 10.71 10.53
CA ALA A 228 2.32 9.97 10.81
C ALA A 228 2.67 8.59 11.34
N ASN A 229 1.79 8.04 12.16
CA ASN A 229 1.91 6.68 12.63
C ASN A 229 0.50 6.11 12.76
N GLU A 230 0.20 5.09 11.97
CA GLU A 230 -1.06 4.39 12.01
C GLU A 230 -0.85 2.93 12.39
N HIS A 231 -1.68 2.46 13.31
CA HIS A 231 -1.83 1.04 13.61
C HIS A 231 -3.19 0.61 13.09
N TRP A 232 -3.19 -0.33 12.16
CA TRP A 232 -4.41 -0.89 11.61
C TRP A 232 -4.51 -2.37 11.99
N LYS A 233 -5.72 -2.80 12.34
CA LYS A 233 -6.06 -4.19 12.57
C LYS A 233 -7.33 -4.51 11.83
N GLY A 234 -7.30 -5.52 10.98
CA GLY A 234 -8.48 -5.92 10.25
C GLY A 234 -8.33 -7.27 9.56
N ASP A 235 -9.45 -7.70 9.00
CA ASP A 235 -9.59 -8.95 8.28
C ASP A 235 -9.28 -8.72 6.79
N LEU A 236 -8.27 -9.41 6.26
CA LEU A 236 -7.92 -9.37 4.84
C LEU A 236 -8.37 -10.64 4.10
N SER A 237 -9.31 -11.41 4.66
CA SER A 237 -9.81 -12.62 4.03
C SER A 237 -10.76 -12.32 2.87
N ASN A 238 -10.43 -12.87 1.70
CA ASN A 238 -11.32 -12.89 0.53
C ASN A 238 -12.02 -14.25 0.36
N THR A 239 -11.81 -15.21 1.26
CA THR A 239 -12.10 -16.65 1.05
C THR A 239 -12.83 -17.35 2.20
N GLY A 240 -13.39 -16.61 3.16
CA GLY A 240 -14.29 -17.15 4.20
C GLY A 240 -13.64 -17.62 5.50
N THR A 241 -12.30 -17.63 5.60
CA THR A 241 -11.57 -17.81 6.86
C THR A 241 -10.93 -16.48 7.27
N PRO A 242 -11.32 -15.88 8.42
CA PRO A 242 -10.77 -14.60 8.86
C PRO A 242 -9.24 -14.59 8.88
N LEU A 243 -8.66 -13.59 8.23
CA LEU A 243 -7.22 -13.35 8.13
C LEU A 243 -6.91 -12.03 8.84
N ILE A 244 -7.01 -12.08 10.17
CA ILE A 244 -6.75 -10.91 11.00
C ILE A 244 -5.26 -10.61 10.99
N VAL A 245 -4.89 -9.46 10.46
CA VAL A 245 -3.51 -8.95 10.51
C VAL A 245 -3.48 -7.65 11.28
N GLU A 246 -2.33 -7.37 11.87
CA GLU A 246 -2.02 -6.09 12.49
C GLU A 246 -0.88 -5.46 11.71
N THR A 247 -1.14 -4.29 11.14
CA THR A 247 -0.16 -3.56 10.34
C THR A 247 0.18 -2.23 11.00
N ASN A 248 1.41 -1.78 10.78
CA ASN A 248 1.88 -0.49 11.25
C ASN A 248 2.47 0.31 10.08
N VAL A 249 1.99 1.51 9.86
CA VAL A 249 2.51 2.39 8.83
C VAL A 249 3.06 3.65 9.48
N VAL A 250 4.34 3.93 9.23
CA VAL A 250 5.05 5.06 9.83
C VAL A 250 5.63 5.95 8.76
N TYR A 251 5.21 7.21 8.75
CA TYR A 251 5.85 8.29 8.02
C TYR A 251 6.76 9.07 8.97
N ASP A 252 8.06 9.06 8.69
CA ASP A 252 9.06 9.91 9.35
C ASP A 252 9.90 10.58 8.27
N LEU A 253 9.29 11.56 7.60
CA LEU A 253 9.85 12.23 6.43
C LEU A 253 10.30 13.62 6.81
N SER A 254 11.60 13.87 6.70
CA SER A 254 12.22 15.18 6.90
C SER A 254 12.91 15.59 5.60
N PHE A 255 12.23 16.42 4.81
CA PHE A 255 12.69 16.83 3.50
C PHE A 255 13.59 18.06 3.56
N LYS A 256 14.60 18.06 2.69
CA LYS A 256 15.42 19.23 2.38
C LYS A 256 14.96 19.88 1.09
N THR A 257 15.08 21.19 1.00
CA THR A 257 14.79 21.96 -0.20
C THR A 257 15.44 21.31 -1.43
N GLY A 258 14.66 21.06 -2.49
CA GLY A 258 15.10 20.38 -3.71
C GLY A 258 14.67 18.91 -3.77
N TRP A 259 15.51 18.08 -4.40
CA TRP A 259 15.25 16.65 -4.61
C TRP A 259 15.62 15.81 -3.39
N ASN A 260 14.73 14.87 -3.07
CA ASN A 260 14.86 13.92 -1.97
C ASN A 260 14.49 12.52 -2.48
N LEU A 261 15.01 11.51 -1.79
CA LEU A 261 14.63 10.12 -1.98
C LEU A 261 13.87 9.64 -0.76
N VAL A 262 12.68 9.10 -0.96
CA VAL A 262 11.86 8.48 0.09
C VAL A 262 12.00 6.97 -0.02
N LYS A 263 12.57 6.33 0.99
CA LYS A 263 12.61 4.88 1.13
C LYS A 263 11.32 4.42 1.82
N THR A 264 10.52 3.63 1.12
CA THR A 264 9.41 2.85 1.69
C THR A 264 9.92 1.44 1.94
N GLU A 265 10.09 1.07 3.20
CA GLU A 265 10.62 -0.22 3.62
C GLU A 265 9.51 -1.10 4.21
N VAL A 266 9.39 -2.33 3.69
CA VAL A 266 8.49 -3.37 4.17
C VAL A 266 9.25 -4.24 5.17
N ILE A 267 8.81 -4.22 6.43
CA ILE A 267 9.49 -4.86 7.56
C ILE A 267 8.57 -5.89 8.18
N GLY A 268 9.01 -7.15 8.19
CA GLY A 268 8.27 -8.26 8.75
C GLY A 268 7.02 -8.63 7.94
N LYS A 269 6.65 -9.90 8.03
CA LYS A 269 5.49 -10.44 7.33
C LYS A 269 4.70 -11.44 8.13
N TYR A 270 3.43 -11.55 7.78
CA TYR A 270 2.60 -12.72 8.04
C TYR A 270 2.72 -13.67 6.86
N GLU A 271 2.78 -14.97 7.12
CA GLU A 271 2.82 -16.00 6.08
C GLU A 271 1.53 -16.82 6.07
N PHE A 272 1.02 -17.06 4.86
CA PHE A 272 -0.21 -17.81 4.63
C PHE A 272 0.10 -18.96 3.66
N PRO A 273 0.71 -20.05 4.13
CA PRO A 273 1.27 -21.10 3.26
C PRO A 273 0.21 -21.82 2.41
N ASN A 274 -1.05 -21.78 2.83
CA ASN A 274 -2.17 -22.40 2.13
C ASN A 274 -2.87 -21.45 1.13
N ALA A 275 -2.44 -20.20 1.02
CA ALA A 275 -2.98 -19.23 0.08
C ALA A 275 -2.33 -19.34 -1.32
N PRO A 276 -2.98 -18.84 -2.39
CA PRO A 276 -2.34 -18.64 -3.68
C PRO A 276 -1.01 -17.89 -3.54
N GLU A 277 -0.03 -18.13 -4.42
CA GLU A 277 1.33 -17.56 -4.32
C GLU A 277 1.34 -16.04 -4.12
N GLU A 278 0.43 -15.36 -4.81
CA GLU A 278 0.25 -13.91 -4.73
C GLU A 278 -0.23 -13.45 -3.36
N ASP A 279 -0.96 -14.30 -2.63
CA ASP A 279 -1.55 -14.03 -1.32
C ASP A 279 -0.73 -14.53 -0.13
N ARG A 280 0.44 -15.15 -0.36
CA ARG A 280 1.18 -15.86 0.71
C ARG A 280 1.79 -14.96 1.77
N SER A 281 1.86 -13.65 1.55
CA SER A 281 2.42 -12.72 2.52
C SER A 281 1.55 -11.47 2.71
N ARG A 282 1.50 -10.96 3.94
CA ARG A 282 0.99 -9.61 4.26
C ARG A 282 2.02 -8.87 5.11
N TYR A 283 2.21 -7.58 4.86
CA TYR A 283 3.23 -6.84 5.59
C TYR A 283 2.84 -6.66 7.06
N LYS A 284 3.84 -6.57 7.94
CA LYS A 284 3.63 -6.12 9.33
C LYS A 284 3.86 -4.64 9.46
N LYS A 285 4.85 -4.09 8.74
CA LYS A 285 5.16 -2.68 8.82
C LYS A 285 5.62 -2.06 7.51
N HIS A 286 5.09 -0.89 7.19
CA HIS A 286 5.69 0.05 6.24
C HIS A 286 6.37 1.18 7.00
N LYS A 287 7.63 1.47 6.64
CA LYS A 287 8.37 2.61 7.17
C LYS A 287 8.82 3.51 6.03
N HIS A 288 8.37 4.76 6.04
CA HIS A 288 8.73 5.78 5.07
C HIS A 288 9.74 6.75 5.68
N THR A 289 10.94 6.84 5.11
CA THR A 289 12.02 7.73 5.56
C THR A 289 12.70 8.42 4.39
N VAL A 290 13.22 9.64 4.59
CA VAL A 290 14.11 10.28 3.62
C VAL A 290 15.52 9.68 3.73
N VAL A 291 16.15 9.37 2.59
CA VAL A 291 17.53 8.86 2.51
C VAL A 291 18.42 9.82 1.70
N PRO A 292 19.71 9.95 2.04
CA PRO A 292 20.60 10.94 1.42
C PRO A 292 21.04 10.56 0.00
N SER A 293 21.01 9.28 -0.34
CA SER A 293 21.45 8.77 -1.64
C SER A 293 20.80 7.42 -1.94
N ILE A 294 20.84 7.01 -3.20
CA ILE A 294 20.47 5.65 -3.62
C ILE A 294 21.45 4.68 -2.93
N PRO A 295 20.98 3.67 -2.18
CA PRO A 295 21.84 2.68 -1.57
C PRO A 295 22.63 1.87 -2.61
N VAL A 296 23.81 1.35 -2.23
CA VAL A 296 24.72 0.64 -3.14
C VAL A 296 24.11 -0.68 -3.63
N GLU A 297 23.31 -1.33 -2.79
CA GLU A 297 22.61 -2.57 -3.10
C GLU A 297 21.32 -2.37 -3.93
N ALA A 298 20.96 -1.12 -4.23
CA ALA A 298 19.75 -0.84 -4.98
C ALA A 298 19.87 -1.30 -6.44
N THR A 299 18.79 -1.92 -6.90
CA THR A 299 18.55 -2.35 -8.28
C THR A 299 17.57 -1.40 -8.95
N TYR A 300 17.85 -1.08 -10.21
CA TYR A 300 16.92 -0.38 -11.08
C TYR A 300 16.04 -1.41 -11.79
N TYR A 301 14.72 -1.22 -11.77
CA TYR A 301 13.75 -2.06 -12.45
C TYR A 301 13.04 -1.23 -13.52
N PHE A 302 13.33 -1.53 -14.78
CA PHE A 302 12.59 -0.99 -15.92
C PHE A 302 11.45 -1.92 -16.26
N ARG A 303 10.21 -1.42 -16.21
CA ARG A 303 9.02 -2.18 -16.60
C ARG A 303 8.45 -1.59 -17.88
N LYS A 304 8.49 -2.35 -18.97
CA LYS A 304 7.98 -1.93 -20.27
C LYS A 304 6.46 -1.79 -20.19
N SER A 305 5.93 -0.68 -20.69
CA SER A 305 4.48 -0.52 -20.85
C SER A 305 3.99 -1.52 -21.89
N LEU A 306 2.86 -2.20 -21.60
CA LEU A 306 2.14 -2.89 -22.65
C LEU A 306 1.71 -1.83 -23.66
N GLN A 307 2.25 -1.89 -24.88
CA GLN A 307 1.75 -1.07 -25.98
C GLN A 307 0.32 -1.53 -26.24
N TYR A 308 -0.65 -0.68 -25.92
CA TYR A 308 -2.04 -0.84 -26.35
C TYR A 308 -2.25 -0.01 -27.61
#